data_AF-A0AB74BK74-F1
#
_entry.id   AF-A0AB74BK74-F1
#
_cell.length_a   1.000
_cell.length_b   1.000
_cell.length_c   1.000
_cell.angle_alpha   90.00
_cell.angle_beta   90.00
_cell.angle_gamma   90.00
#
_symmetry.space_group_name_H-M   'P 1'
#
loop_
_entity.id
_entity.type
_entity.pdbx_description
1 polymer ?
#
loop_
_entity_poly.entity_id
_entity_poly.type
_entity_poly.pdbx_seq_one_letter_code
_entity_poly.pdbx_strand_id
1 'polypeptide(L)'
;MTQTLSSLAITPTPLKPADTWPAASAALKRLDELRTLLAIELKAQPGPGEALLTALGGADVSERELEIFSLLQQTDDYWTDPGKNAESRRDRLVPALQRALRDEASVRIHERDLESGYLVCLPDSPDQSPALTYASLHVQLHDDEHVEMAGALAISEEQGRTLLMLPGLGIMGFAT
;
A
#
# COMPACT_ATOMS: atom_id res chain seq x y z
N MET A 1 -55.95 26.00 7.55
CA MET A 1 -54.70 25.60 8.22
C MET A 1 -53.65 25.42 7.14
N THR A 2 -52.75 26.37 7.00
CA THR A 2 -51.68 26.38 5.98
C THR A 2 -50.41 25.84 6.61
N GLN A 3 -49.97 24.67 6.17
CA GLN A 3 -48.75 24.03 6.63
C GLN A 3 -47.58 24.61 5.81
N THR A 4 -46.75 25.45 6.42
CA THR A 4 -45.52 25.96 5.82
C THR A 4 -44.45 24.88 5.90
N LEU A 5 -44.10 24.30 4.75
CA LEU A 5 -42.94 23.42 4.61
C LEU A 5 -41.68 24.27 4.81
N SER A 6 -40.92 23.98 5.87
CA SER A 6 -39.61 24.57 6.09
C SER A 6 -38.68 24.24 4.92
N SER A 7 -38.19 25.27 4.22
CA SER A 7 -37.16 25.10 3.21
C SER A 7 -35.90 24.56 3.87
N LEU A 8 -35.47 23.34 3.53
CA LEU A 8 -34.13 22.89 3.85
C LEU A 8 -33.14 23.85 3.17
N ALA A 9 -32.42 24.64 3.96
CA ALA A 9 -31.34 25.46 3.49
C ALA A 9 -30.21 24.54 3.02
N ILE A 10 -30.02 24.44 1.70
CA ILE A 10 -28.86 23.76 1.11
C ILE A 10 -27.67 24.70 1.25
N THR A 11 -26.88 24.54 2.30
CA THR A 11 -25.62 25.26 2.47
C THR A 11 -24.57 24.64 1.52
N PRO A 12 -23.86 25.44 0.70
CA PRO A 12 -22.82 24.90 -0.17
C PRO A 12 -21.74 24.23 0.68
N THR A 13 -21.38 23.00 0.31
CA THR A 13 -20.32 22.25 1.00
C THR A 13 -19.00 23.02 0.86
N PRO A 14 -18.33 23.41 1.94
CA PRO A 14 -17.08 24.18 1.87
C PRO A 14 -16.06 23.48 0.99
N LEU A 15 -15.35 24.21 0.11
CA LEU A 15 -14.33 23.62 -0.77
C LEU A 15 -13.18 22.93 0.00
N LYS A 16 -12.93 23.35 1.24
CA LYS A 16 -12.02 22.68 2.18
C LYS A 16 -12.77 22.31 3.45
N PRO A 17 -12.95 21.02 3.76
CA PRO A 17 -13.44 20.61 5.07
C PRO A 17 -12.38 20.97 6.12
N ALA A 18 -12.65 22.02 6.92
CA ALA A 18 -11.74 22.48 7.96
C ALA A 18 -11.47 21.38 9.01
N ASP A 19 -12.46 20.50 9.21
CA ASP A 19 -12.45 19.48 10.25
C ASP A 19 -11.47 18.34 9.96
N THR A 20 -11.24 18.00 8.68
CA THR A 20 -10.30 16.93 8.29
C THR A 20 -8.90 17.44 7.93
N TRP A 21 -8.73 18.75 7.78
CA TRP A 21 -7.46 19.37 7.36
C TRP A 21 -6.27 19.04 8.29
N PRO A 22 -6.37 19.15 9.64
CA PRO A 22 -5.23 18.88 10.51
C PRO A 22 -4.73 17.43 10.40
N ALA A 23 -5.66 16.47 10.33
CA ALA A 23 -5.34 15.04 10.20
C ALA A 23 -4.70 14.74 8.84
N ALA A 24 -5.28 15.24 7.75
CA ALA A 24 -4.78 15.05 6.40
C ALA A 24 -3.40 15.69 6.18
N SER A 25 -3.17 16.89 6.70
CA SER A 25 -1.86 17.56 6.60
C SER A 25 -0.77 16.79 7.36
N ALA A 26 -1.08 16.28 8.54
CA ALA A 26 -0.15 15.45 9.31
C ALA A 26 0.12 14.09 8.63
N ALA A 27 -0.90 13.48 8.03
CA ALA A 27 -0.79 12.24 7.26
C ALA A 27 0.10 12.44 6.02
N LEU A 28 -0.14 13.49 5.24
CA LEU A 28 0.66 13.82 4.06
C LEU A 28 2.14 14.02 4.41
N LYS A 29 2.43 14.69 5.53
CA LYS A 29 3.80 14.86 6.01
C LYS A 29 4.46 13.51 6.33
N ARG A 30 3.77 12.61 7.04
CA ARG A 30 4.29 11.27 7.36
C ARG A 30 4.51 10.42 6.11
N LEU A 31 3.62 10.53 5.11
CA LEU A 31 3.80 9.86 3.82
C LEU A 31 5.05 10.37 3.09
N ASP A 32 5.29 11.69 3.08
CA ASP A 32 6.50 12.27 2.47
C ASP A 32 7.79 11.83 3.17
N GLU A 33 7.77 11.80 4.51
CA GLU A 33 8.88 11.30 5.33
C GLU A 33 9.16 9.81 5.04
N LEU A 34 8.12 8.98 5.01
CA LEU A 34 8.24 7.56 4.70
C LEU A 34 8.74 7.32 3.26
N ARG A 35 8.19 8.03 2.27
CA ARG A 35 8.64 7.96 0.88
C ARG A 35 10.13 8.25 0.79
N THR A 36 10.58 9.31 1.46
CA THR A 36 11.98 9.73 1.45
C THR A 36 12.89 8.68 2.10
N LEU A 37 12.47 8.12 3.24
CA LEU A 37 13.19 7.05 3.91
C LEU A 37 13.31 5.80 3.02
N LEU A 38 12.19 5.31 2.50
CA LEU A 38 12.16 4.12 1.65
C LEU A 38 12.96 4.32 0.35
N ALA A 39 12.90 5.51 -0.26
CA ALA A 39 13.69 5.81 -1.45
C ALA A 39 15.21 5.79 -1.18
N ILE A 40 15.64 6.12 0.04
CA ILE A 40 17.05 6.01 0.44
C ILE A 40 17.42 4.55 0.70
N GLU A 41 16.57 3.81 1.42
CA GLU A 41 16.83 2.39 1.72
C GLU A 41 16.88 1.55 0.43
N LEU A 42 15.91 1.73 -0.48
CA LEU A 42 15.83 0.97 -1.74
C LEU A 42 17.00 1.25 -2.69
N LYS A 43 17.72 2.38 -2.57
CA LYS A 43 18.97 2.60 -3.32
C LYS A 43 20.08 1.63 -2.93
N ALA A 44 20.02 1.05 -1.74
CA ALA A 44 20.98 0.06 -1.26
C ALA A 44 20.51 -1.39 -1.55
N GLN A 45 19.39 -1.57 -2.25
CA GLN A 45 18.93 -2.89 -2.62
C GLN A 45 19.95 -3.57 -3.56
N PRO A 46 20.27 -4.85 -3.35
CA PRO A 46 21.12 -5.60 -4.26
C PRO A 46 20.46 -5.69 -5.64
N GLY A 47 21.27 -5.48 -6.68
CA GLY A 47 20.88 -5.60 -8.08
C GLY A 47 21.75 -6.62 -8.80
N PRO A 48 21.38 -7.00 -10.03
CA PRO A 48 22.17 -7.92 -10.84
C PRO A 48 23.56 -7.32 -11.10
N GLY A 49 24.61 -7.97 -10.60
CA GLY A 49 25.99 -7.59 -10.86
C GLY A 49 26.45 -7.98 -12.28
N GLU A 50 27.59 -7.46 -12.71
CA GLU A 50 28.19 -7.77 -14.02
C GLU A 50 28.42 -9.26 -14.26
N ALA A 51 28.74 -10.02 -13.21
CA ALA A 51 28.91 -11.47 -13.28
C ALA A 51 27.61 -12.17 -13.69
N LEU A 52 26.48 -11.84 -13.04
CA LEU A 52 25.17 -12.36 -13.41
C LEU A 52 24.76 -11.93 -14.83
N LEU A 53 24.97 -10.66 -15.19
CA LEU A 53 24.65 -10.16 -16.54
C LEU A 53 25.45 -10.91 -17.63
N THR A 54 26.72 -11.23 -17.34
CA THR A 54 27.58 -12.02 -18.23
C THR A 54 27.10 -13.47 -18.32
N ALA A 55 26.79 -14.11 -17.18
CA ALA A 55 26.32 -15.50 -17.11
C ALA A 55 24.95 -15.71 -17.79
N LEU A 56 24.09 -14.70 -17.81
CA LEU A 56 22.82 -14.73 -18.56
C LEU A 56 23.03 -14.78 -20.07
N GLY A 57 24.08 -14.13 -20.59
CA GLY A 57 24.47 -14.18 -22.01
C GLY A 57 25.31 -15.41 -22.39
N GLY A 58 25.84 -16.13 -21.41
CA GLY A 58 26.65 -17.33 -21.58
C GLY A 58 25.84 -18.61 -21.78
N ALA A 59 26.55 -19.69 -22.18
CA ALA A 59 25.97 -21.03 -22.33
C ALA A 59 26.11 -21.91 -21.07
N ASP A 60 26.91 -21.49 -20.09
CA ASP A 60 27.09 -22.25 -18.85
C ASP A 60 25.92 -22.04 -17.89
N VAL A 61 25.10 -23.08 -17.75
CA VAL A 61 23.94 -23.09 -16.86
C VAL A 61 24.36 -23.07 -15.39
N SER A 62 25.49 -23.71 -15.04
CA SER A 62 25.93 -23.82 -13.65
C SER A 62 26.40 -22.46 -13.12
N GLU A 63 27.13 -21.71 -13.94
CA GLU A 63 27.56 -20.35 -13.62
C GLU A 63 26.35 -19.42 -13.45
N ARG A 64 25.36 -19.54 -14.34
CA ARG A 64 24.11 -18.78 -14.23
C ARG A 64 23.34 -19.08 -12.95
N GLU A 65 23.16 -20.35 -12.61
CA GLU A 65 22.47 -20.76 -11.38
C GLU A 65 23.18 -20.26 -10.12
N LEU A 66 24.52 -20.32 -10.10
CA LEU A 66 25.32 -19.80 -8.99
C LEU A 66 25.13 -18.29 -8.80
N GLU A 67 25.18 -17.51 -9.89
CA GLU A 67 25.01 -16.07 -9.82
C GLU A 67 23.57 -15.66 -9.46
N ILE A 68 22.56 -16.40 -9.93
CA ILE A 68 21.17 -16.22 -9.49
C ILE A 68 21.06 -16.48 -7.98
N PHE A 69 21.64 -17.58 -7.49
CA PHE A 69 21.64 -17.92 -6.07
C PHE A 69 22.32 -16.84 -5.22
N SER A 70 23.46 -16.33 -5.68
CA SER A 70 24.19 -15.22 -5.03
C SER A 70 23.31 -13.97 -4.89
N LEU A 71 22.59 -13.58 -5.96
CA LEU A 71 21.69 -12.44 -5.91
C LEU A 71 20.49 -12.66 -4.96
N LEU A 72 19.93 -13.86 -4.94
CA LEU A 72 18.83 -14.22 -4.03
C LEU A 72 19.29 -14.15 -2.57
N GLN A 73 20.48 -14.67 -2.26
CA GLN A 73 21.07 -14.59 -0.92
C GLN A 73 21.29 -13.14 -0.49
N GLN A 74 21.89 -12.31 -1.35
CA GLN A 74 22.09 -10.90 -1.07
C GLN A 74 20.76 -10.17 -0.80
N THR A 75 19.71 -10.53 -1.54
CA THR A 75 18.37 -9.98 -1.35
C THR A 75 17.79 -10.37 0.01
N ASP A 76 17.95 -11.62 0.43
CA ASP A 76 17.49 -12.06 1.76
C ASP A 76 18.30 -11.39 2.88
N ASP A 77 19.63 -11.33 2.75
CA ASP A 77 20.51 -10.63 3.69
C ASP A 77 20.12 -9.15 3.83
N TYR A 78 19.79 -8.49 2.70
CA TYR A 78 19.31 -7.11 2.71
C TYR A 78 18.00 -6.96 3.51
N TRP A 79 17.02 -7.86 3.34
CA TRP A 79 15.75 -7.76 4.06
C TRP A 79 15.83 -8.15 5.53
N THR A 80 16.74 -9.06 5.88
CA THR A 80 16.91 -9.62 7.23
C THR A 80 17.91 -8.86 8.09
N ASP A 81 18.74 -7.98 7.51
CA ASP A 81 19.71 -7.17 8.25
C ASP A 81 19.02 -6.33 9.36
N PRO A 82 19.37 -6.58 10.65
CA PRO A 82 18.71 -6.04 11.82
C PRO A 82 18.97 -4.54 12.07
N GLY A 83 19.81 -3.90 11.24
CA GLY A 83 20.11 -2.48 11.35
C GLY A 83 20.55 -2.05 12.76
N LYS A 84 20.22 -0.81 13.14
CA LYS A 84 20.66 -0.22 14.43
C LYS A 84 19.80 -0.60 15.63
N ASN A 85 18.55 -0.99 15.40
CA ASN A 85 17.55 -1.20 16.46
C ASN A 85 17.23 -2.68 16.72
N ALA A 86 18.02 -3.60 16.16
CA ALA A 86 17.79 -5.05 16.18
C ALA A 86 16.49 -5.51 15.46
N GLU A 87 15.85 -4.63 14.69
CA GLU A 87 14.69 -4.92 13.86
C GLU A 87 15.12 -5.01 12.39
N SER A 88 14.77 -6.10 11.71
CA SER A 88 15.09 -6.24 10.29
C SER A 88 14.41 -5.15 9.45
N ARG A 89 14.93 -4.90 8.24
CA ARG A 89 14.22 -4.03 7.27
C ARG A 89 12.79 -4.51 7.04
N ARG A 90 12.58 -5.83 6.98
CA ARG A 90 11.26 -6.46 6.84
C ARG A 90 10.34 -6.13 8.01
N ASP A 91 10.82 -6.25 9.24
CA ASP A 91 10.03 -5.98 10.46
C ASP A 91 9.61 -4.52 10.56
N ARG A 92 10.47 -3.59 10.10
CA ARG A 92 10.16 -2.16 10.06
C ARG A 92 9.18 -1.79 8.94
N LEU A 93 9.20 -2.53 7.83
CA LEU A 93 8.40 -2.21 6.65
C LEU A 93 6.90 -2.44 6.86
N VAL A 94 6.52 -3.56 7.46
CA VAL A 94 5.09 -3.93 7.65
C VAL A 94 4.29 -2.85 8.41
N PRO A 95 4.69 -2.43 9.62
CA PRO A 95 3.95 -1.39 10.35
C PRO A 95 4.01 -0.03 9.64
N ALA A 96 5.09 0.25 8.89
CA ALA A 96 5.19 1.46 8.08
C ALA A 96 4.17 1.47 6.93
N LEU A 97 3.99 0.34 6.22
CA LEU A 97 2.99 0.19 5.16
C LEU A 97 1.56 0.25 5.71
N GLN A 98 1.29 -0.38 6.86
CA GLN A 98 -0.01 -0.29 7.52
C GLN A 98 -0.37 1.15 7.92
N ARG A 99 0.61 1.90 8.43
CA ARG A 99 0.43 3.33 8.72
C ARG A 99 0.24 4.14 7.43
N ALA A 100 1.04 3.87 6.39
CA ALA A 100 0.92 4.54 5.10
C ALA A 100 -0.48 4.39 4.49
N LEU A 101 -1.05 3.18 4.57
CA LEU A 101 -2.39 2.92 4.06
C LEU A 101 -3.47 3.77 4.77
N ARG A 102 -3.36 3.94 6.09
CA ARG A 102 -4.23 4.83 6.86
C ARG A 102 -4.02 6.30 6.56
N ASP A 103 -2.76 6.70 6.41
CA ASP A 103 -2.40 8.07 6.10
C ASP A 103 -2.93 8.45 4.71
N GLU A 104 -2.81 7.55 3.72
CA GLU A 104 -3.41 7.71 2.38
C GLU A 104 -4.94 7.85 2.47
N ALA A 105 -5.62 7.01 3.26
CA ALA A 105 -7.07 7.13 3.45
C ALA A 105 -7.48 8.44 4.09
N SER A 106 -6.70 8.94 5.05
CA SER A 106 -6.94 10.25 5.68
C SER A 106 -6.85 11.39 4.66
N VAL A 107 -5.89 11.33 3.73
CA VAL A 107 -5.74 12.30 2.65
C VAL A 107 -6.90 12.20 1.66
N ARG A 108 -7.23 10.99 1.17
CA ARG A 108 -8.33 10.78 0.21
C ARG A 108 -9.69 11.19 0.76
N ILE A 109 -9.97 10.94 2.04
CA ILE A 109 -11.19 11.39 2.70
C ILE A 109 -11.26 12.92 2.76
N HIS A 110 -10.14 13.59 3.04
CA HIS A 110 -10.08 15.05 3.01
C HIS A 110 -10.32 15.61 1.61
N GLU A 111 -9.78 14.96 0.59
CA GLU A 111 -9.95 15.29 -0.83
C GLU A 111 -11.34 14.91 -1.37
N ARG A 112 -12.14 14.15 -0.60
CA ARG A 112 -13.45 13.59 -0.97
C ARG A 112 -13.39 12.52 -2.07
N ASP A 113 -12.21 11.96 -2.29
CA ASP A 113 -11.98 10.84 -3.20
C ASP A 113 -12.25 9.48 -2.54
N LEU A 114 -12.50 9.47 -1.23
CA LEU A 114 -12.90 8.29 -0.48
C LEU A 114 -13.91 8.65 0.62
N GLU A 115 -14.95 7.84 0.79
CA GLU A 115 -15.88 8.00 1.91
C GLU A 115 -15.27 7.47 3.21
N SER A 116 -15.52 8.14 4.33
CA SER A 116 -14.99 7.73 5.65
C SER A 116 -15.45 6.33 6.08
N GLY A 117 -16.54 5.82 5.50
CA GLY A 117 -17.03 4.48 5.74
C GLY A 117 -16.05 3.37 5.32
N TYR A 118 -15.15 3.62 4.37
CA TYR A 118 -14.15 2.65 3.93
C TYR A 118 -13.01 2.43 4.93
N LEU A 119 -12.91 3.26 5.99
CA LEU A 119 -11.92 3.05 7.04
C LEU A 119 -12.11 1.72 7.78
N VAL A 120 -13.33 1.15 7.76
CA VAL A 120 -13.62 -0.18 8.32
C VAL A 120 -12.85 -1.30 7.62
N CYS A 121 -12.47 -1.10 6.35
CA CYS A 121 -11.68 -2.05 5.58
C CYS A 121 -10.18 -1.98 5.91
N LEU A 122 -9.74 -1.03 6.73
CA LEU A 122 -8.35 -0.94 7.13
C LEU A 122 -8.12 -1.79 8.38
N PRO A 123 -7.04 -2.58 8.45
CA PRO A 123 -6.77 -3.41 9.61
C PRO A 123 -6.53 -2.52 10.83
N ASP A 124 -7.43 -2.54 11.81
CA ASP A 124 -7.18 -1.95 13.13
C ASP A 124 -6.25 -2.82 13.98
N SER A 125 -5.80 -2.28 15.12
CA SER A 125 -4.96 -3.02 16.08
C SER A 125 -5.46 -4.48 16.19
N PRO A 126 -4.56 -5.49 16.25
CA PRO A 126 -4.87 -6.90 15.99
C PRO A 126 -6.05 -7.49 16.79
N ASP A 127 -6.45 -6.85 17.88
CA ASP A 127 -7.46 -7.35 18.81
C ASP A 127 -8.92 -6.93 18.51
N GLN A 128 -9.19 -6.09 17.48
CA GLN A 128 -10.54 -5.52 17.27
C GLN A 128 -11.03 -5.43 15.81
N SER A 129 -10.44 -6.20 14.89
CA SER A 129 -10.88 -6.11 13.49
C SER A 129 -12.17 -6.91 13.23
N PRO A 130 -13.12 -6.38 12.43
CA PRO A 130 -14.17 -7.19 11.81
C PRO A 130 -13.55 -8.32 10.97
N ALA A 131 -14.35 -9.29 10.53
CA ALA A 131 -13.89 -10.35 9.62
C ALA A 131 -13.50 -9.77 8.26
N LEU A 132 -12.28 -9.25 8.15
CA LEU A 132 -11.71 -8.71 6.92
C LEU A 132 -11.17 -9.84 6.06
N THR A 133 -11.53 -9.82 4.78
CA THR A 133 -10.95 -10.71 3.77
C THR A 133 -9.90 -9.95 2.98
N TYR A 134 -8.72 -10.54 2.85
CA TYR A 134 -7.59 -10.00 2.11
C TYR A 134 -7.38 -10.84 0.85
N ALA A 135 -7.24 -10.17 -0.30
CA ALA A 135 -6.95 -10.83 -1.56
C ALA A 135 -5.85 -10.08 -2.32
N SER A 136 -4.91 -10.84 -2.90
CA SER A 136 -3.98 -10.30 -3.89
C SER A 136 -4.67 -10.18 -5.24
N LEU A 137 -4.29 -9.16 -6.00
CA LEU A 137 -4.86 -8.90 -7.32
C LEU A 137 -4.09 -9.66 -8.39
N HIS A 138 -4.80 -10.42 -9.21
CA HIS A 138 -4.25 -11.09 -10.37
C HIS A 138 -4.92 -10.57 -11.64
N VAL A 139 -4.13 -10.43 -12.70
CA VAL A 139 -4.62 -10.08 -14.03
C VAL A 139 -4.43 -11.29 -14.94
N GLN A 140 -5.50 -11.69 -15.62
CA GLN A 140 -5.43 -12.70 -16.66
C GLN A 140 -4.98 -12.05 -17.97
N LEU A 141 -3.82 -12.46 -18.48
CA LEU A 141 -3.30 -11.98 -19.76
C LEU A 141 -3.72 -12.91 -20.92
N HIS A 142 -3.73 -14.22 -20.66
CA HIS A 142 -4.19 -15.28 -21.57
C HIS A 142 -4.92 -16.36 -20.77
N ASP A 143 -5.56 -17.30 -21.49
CA ASP A 143 -6.37 -18.36 -20.88
C ASP A 143 -5.63 -19.14 -19.77
N ASP A 144 -4.32 -19.35 -19.93
CA ASP A 144 -3.47 -20.08 -18.97
C ASP A 144 -2.45 -19.20 -18.22
N GLU A 145 -2.51 -17.87 -18.37
CA GLU A 145 -1.51 -16.95 -17.81
C GLU A 145 -2.15 -15.91 -16.87
N HIS A 146 -1.94 -16.11 -15.56
CA HIS A 146 -2.26 -15.15 -14.51
C HIS A 146 -0.99 -14.52 -13.97
N VAL A 147 -0.97 -13.19 -13.92
CA VAL A 147 0.13 -12.42 -13.32
C VAL A 147 -0.39 -11.72 -12.08
N GLU A 148 0.25 -11.97 -10.95
CA GLU A 148 0.00 -11.22 -9.73
C GLU A 148 0.50 -9.78 -9.89
N MET A 149 -0.34 -8.81 -9.53
CA MET A 149 0.07 -7.42 -9.38
C MET A 149 0.76 -7.24 -8.03
N ALA A 150 2.08 -7.38 -8.00
CA ALA A 150 2.87 -7.28 -6.78
C ALA A 150 2.58 -5.97 -6.01
N GLY A 151 2.20 -6.12 -4.74
CA GLY A 151 1.88 -4.99 -3.85
C GLY A 151 0.46 -4.43 -3.99
N ALA A 152 -0.36 -4.96 -4.91
CA ALA A 152 -1.79 -4.67 -4.94
C ALA A 152 -2.54 -5.52 -3.93
N LEU A 153 -3.48 -4.91 -3.21
CA LEU A 153 -4.22 -5.55 -2.13
C LEU A 153 -5.68 -5.11 -2.16
N ALA A 154 -6.60 -6.08 -2.17
CA ALA A 154 -8.01 -5.85 -1.93
C ALA A 154 -8.35 -6.28 -0.50
N ILE A 155 -9.02 -5.38 0.25
CA ILE A 155 -9.46 -5.64 1.61
C ILE A 155 -10.97 -5.43 1.65
N SER A 156 -11.70 -6.50 1.90
CA SER A 156 -13.16 -6.48 1.93
C SER A 156 -13.69 -6.71 3.33
N GLU A 157 -14.66 -5.92 3.71
CA GLU A 157 -15.47 -6.13 4.90
C GLU A 157 -16.70 -6.97 4.55
N GLU A 158 -17.13 -7.83 5.48
CA GLU A 158 -18.18 -8.84 5.26
C GLU A 158 -19.51 -8.24 4.75
N GLN A 159 -19.78 -6.96 5.02
CA GLN A 159 -21.03 -6.27 4.72
C GLN A 159 -20.94 -5.40 3.44
N GLY A 160 -19.90 -5.60 2.62
CA GLY A 160 -19.93 -5.21 1.21
C GLY A 160 -19.10 -4.00 0.83
N ARG A 161 -18.21 -3.51 1.69
CA ARG A 161 -17.20 -2.51 1.28
C ARG A 161 -15.89 -3.19 0.94
N THR A 162 -15.34 -2.85 -0.23
CA THR A 162 -14.00 -3.27 -0.64
C THR A 162 -13.11 -2.06 -0.84
N LEU A 163 -11.93 -2.08 -0.21
CA LEU A 163 -10.86 -1.14 -0.44
C LEU A 163 -9.80 -1.80 -1.31
N LEU A 164 -9.51 -1.19 -2.46
CA LEU A 164 -8.42 -1.62 -3.34
C LEU A 164 -7.25 -0.66 -3.18
N MET A 165 -6.10 -1.19 -2.80
CA MET A 165 -4.81 -0.51 -2.85
C MET A 165 -4.06 -0.91 -4.11
N LEU A 166 -3.63 0.08 -4.90
CA LEU A 166 -2.77 -0.11 -6.05
C LEU A 166 -1.45 0.66 -5.88
N PRO A 167 -0.29 -0.01 -6.02
CA PRO A 167 1.00 0.67 -6.01
C PRO A 167 1.06 1.81 -7.04
N GLY A 168 1.53 2.97 -6.62
CA GLY A 168 1.67 4.16 -7.48
C GLY A 168 0.37 4.91 -7.80
N LEU A 169 -0.80 4.32 -7.55
CA LEU A 169 -2.12 4.96 -7.78
C LEU A 169 -2.85 5.32 -6.47
N GLY A 170 -2.54 4.62 -5.37
CA GLY A 170 -3.15 4.83 -4.06
C GLY A 170 -4.35 3.92 -3.83
N ILE A 171 -5.36 4.42 -3.11
CA ILE A 171 -6.52 3.60 -2.70
C ILE A 171 -7.83 4.05 -3.33
N MET A 172 -8.73 3.09 -3.54
CA MET A 172 -10.07 3.28 -4.09
C MET A 172 -11.09 2.45 -3.32
N GLY A 173 -12.27 2.99 -3.11
CA GLY A 173 -13.40 2.30 -2.48
C GLY A 173 -14.40 1.78 -3.51
N PHE A 174 -14.87 0.56 -3.30
CA PHE A 174 -15.90 -0.08 -4.11
C PHE A 174 -17.05 -0.57 -3.22
N ALA A 175 -18.27 -0.27 -3.64
CA ALA A 175 -19.46 -0.94 -3.12
C ALA A 175 -19.60 -2.29 -3.85
N THR A 176 -19.73 -3.37 -3.09
CA THR A 176 -20.07 -4.71 -3.61
C THR A 176 -21.55 -5.01 -3.46
#